data_AF-A0A1H9K581-F1
#
_entry.id   AF-A0A1H9K581-F1
#
_cell.length_a   1.000
_cell.length_b   1.000
_cell.length_c   1.000
_cell.angle_alpha   90.00
_cell.angle_beta   90.00
_cell.angle_gamma   90.00
#
_symmetry.space_group_name_H-M   'P 1'
#
loop_
_entity.id
_entity.type
_entity.pdbx_description
1 polymer ?
#
loop_
_entity_poly.entity_id
_entity_poly.type
_entity_poly.pdbx_seq_one_letter_code
_entity_poly.pdbx_strand_id
1 'polypeptide(L)'
;MPDDDSRDREPPARADASPRDEQTADGRRAWIELTAFQRDCLEAVARRERDGYAGYPSGIKWTLEQRYPTVSRARLEPNLRALVGRGLVATRDGRAGRVPAYRLTDAGRTLLEGRADRLAALCDRRDDDGEEGAARDDRERDG
;
A
#
# COMPACT_ATOMS: atom_id res chain seq x y z
N MET A 1 -26.34 52.11 35.98
CA MET A 1 -26.68 50.68 36.13
C MET A 1 -26.83 50.10 34.73
N PRO A 2 -25.77 49.50 34.15
CA PRO A 2 -25.91 48.63 33.00
C PRO A 2 -25.66 47.17 33.41
N ASP A 3 -26.57 46.31 32.96
CA ASP A 3 -26.55 44.87 33.12
C ASP A 3 -25.40 44.20 32.36
N ASP A 4 -24.84 43.20 33.02
CA ASP A 4 -23.84 42.23 32.57
C ASP A 4 -24.56 40.98 32.05
N ASP A 5 -24.41 40.65 30.76
CA ASP A 5 -24.63 39.29 30.25
C ASP A 5 -23.92 39.12 28.89
N SER A 6 -22.59 39.23 28.90
CA SER A 6 -21.74 38.83 27.77
C SER A 6 -21.54 37.31 27.82
N ARG A 7 -22.42 36.60 27.13
CA ARG A 7 -22.31 35.14 26.93
C ARG A 7 -21.00 34.76 26.25
N ASP A 8 -20.15 34.10 27.00
CA ASP A 8 -19.14 33.17 26.52
C ASP A 8 -19.76 32.23 25.48
N ARG A 9 -19.30 32.35 24.24
CA ARG A 9 -19.44 31.32 23.20
C ARG A 9 -18.12 31.19 22.47
N GLU A 10 -17.15 30.62 23.16
CA GLU A 10 -16.01 30.00 22.49
C GLU A 10 -16.54 28.75 21.76
N PRO A 11 -16.40 28.64 20.42
CA PRO A 11 -16.74 27.42 19.71
C PRO A 11 -15.71 26.34 20.08
N PRO A 12 -16.12 25.10 20.42
CA PRO A 12 -15.15 24.06 20.69
C PRO A 12 -14.38 23.77 19.40
N ALA A 13 -13.05 23.82 19.51
CA ALA A 13 -12.14 23.29 18.52
C ALA A 13 -12.55 21.84 18.21
N ARG A 14 -13.16 21.63 17.02
CA ARG A 14 -13.30 20.29 16.46
C ARG A 14 -11.93 19.85 15.95
N ALA A 15 -11.08 19.43 16.87
CA ALA A 15 -9.94 18.59 16.59
C ALA A 15 -10.41 17.13 16.67
N ASP A 16 -11.14 16.64 15.66
CA ASP A 16 -11.21 15.20 15.37
C ASP A 16 -11.79 14.97 13.97
N ALA A 17 -10.96 15.20 12.95
CA ALA A 17 -11.12 14.55 11.67
C ALA A 17 -9.89 13.67 11.50
N SER A 18 -10.04 12.39 11.83
CA SER A 18 -8.99 11.39 11.70
C SER A 18 -8.42 11.39 10.28
N PRO A 19 -7.15 11.79 10.05
CA PRO A 19 -6.56 11.86 8.71
C PRO A 19 -6.28 10.48 8.08
N ARG A 20 -6.61 9.38 8.78
CA ARG A 20 -6.35 8.01 8.30
C ARG A 20 -7.24 7.59 7.13
N ASP A 21 -8.49 8.07 7.06
CA ASP A 21 -9.42 7.63 6.02
C ASP A 21 -9.17 8.32 4.67
N GLU A 22 -8.84 9.61 4.67
CA GLU A 22 -8.53 10.36 3.44
C GLU A 22 -7.25 9.84 2.77
N GLN A 23 -6.21 9.57 3.57
CA GLN A 23 -4.94 9.04 3.07
C GLN A 23 -5.10 7.63 2.45
N THR A 24 -6.05 6.84 2.96
CA THR A 24 -6.41 5.52 2.42
C THR A 24 -7.16 5.62 1.09
N ALA A 25 -8.07 6.59 0.96
CA ALA A 25 -8.81 6.82 -0.28
C ALA A 25 -7.89 7.29 -1.42
N ASP A 26 -6.95 8.19 -1.13
CA ASP A 26 -5.96 8.67 -2.10
C ASP A 26 -4.98 7.57 -2.52
N GLY A 27 -4.49 6.77 -1.57
CA GLY A 27 -3.67 5.59 -1.86
C GLY A 27 -4.41 4.55 -2.72
N ARG A 28 -5.73 4.42 -2.54
CA ARG A 28 -6.56 3.55 -3.39
C ARG A 28 -6.65 4.07 -4.82
N ARG A 29 -6.91 5.37 -5.00
CA ARG A 29 -6.97 6.03 -6.33
C ARG A 29 -5.63 5.94 -7.04
N ALA A 30 -4.54 6.29 -6.35
CA ALA A 30 -3.19 6.19 -6.88
C ALA A 30 -2.85 4.77 -7.35
N TRP A 31 -3.25 3.74 -6.59
CA TRP A 31 -3.03 2.34 -6.98
C TRP A 31 -3.79 1.95 -8.24
N ILE A 32 -5.06 2.34 -8.37
CA ILE A 32 -5.89 1.94 -9.52
C ILE A 32 -5.46 2.64 -10.82
N GLU A 33 -4.86 3.83 -10.74
CA GLU A 33 -4.31 4.57 -11.88
C GLU A 33 -2.99 4.02 -12.43
N LEU A 34 -2.32 3.16 -11.66
CA LEU A 34 -1.18 2.39 -12.17
C LEU A 34 -1.67 1.29 -13.09
N THR A 35 -1.02 1.10 -14.25
CA THR A 35 -1.24 -0.11 -15.05
C THR A 35 -0.77 -1.34 -14.27
N ALA A 36 -1.26 -2.53 -14.63
CA ALA A 36 -0.81 -3.78 -14.00
C ALA A 36 0.72 -3.90 -14.04
N PHE A 37 1.33 -3.60 -15.20
CA PHE A 37 2.77 -3.67 -15.36
C PHE A 37 3.53 -2.61 -14.53
N GLN A 38 2.95 -1.44 -14.29
CA GLN A 38 3.54 -0.44 -13.40
C GLN A 38 3.53 -0.90 -11.94
N ARG A 39 2.44 -1.52 -11.49
CA ARG A 39 2.36 -2.13 -10.15
C ARG A 39 3.41 -3.21 -9.97
N ASP A 40 3.60 -4.05 -10.99
CA ASP A 40 4.62 -5.10 -10.96
C ASP A 40 6.04 -4.54 -10.99
N CYS A 41 6.28 -3.45 -11.75
CA CYS A 41 7.56 -2.75 -11.71
C CYS A 41 7.85 -2.18 -10.32
N LEU A 42 6.86 -1.56 -9.69
CA LEU A 42 6.98 -1.01 -8.33
C LEU A 42 7.32 -2.12 -7.32
N GLU A 43 6.62 -3.25 -7.40
CA GLU A 43 6.88 -4.43 -6.57
C GLU A 43 8.27 -5.02 -6.84
N ALA A 44 8.71 -5.08 -8.11
CA ALA A 44 10.04 -5.57 -8.47
C ALA A 44 11.15 -4.70 -7.88
N VAL A 45 10.98 -3.37 -7.86
CA VAL A 45 11.90 -2.45 -7.16
C VAL A 45 11.91 -2.74 -5.66
N ALA A 46 10.73 -2.88 -5.04
CA ALA A 46 10.59 -3.20 -3.62
C ALA A 46 11.30 -4.51 -3.22
N ARG A 47 11.12 -5.56 -4.02
CA ARG A 47 11.77 -6.86 -3.82
C ARG A 47 13.29 -6.74 -3.87
N ARG A 48 13.82 -6.03 -4.86
CA ARG A 48 15.27 -5.80 -4.99
C ARG A 48 15.85 -5.08 -3.77
N GLU A 49 15.18 -4.05 -3.27
CA GLU A 49 15.58 -3.35 -2.05
C GLU A 49 15.57 -4.26 -0.82
N ARG A 50 14.49 -5.00 -0.62
CA ARG A 50 14.35 -5.95 0.49
C ARG A 50 15.46 -6.99 0.47
N ASP A 51 15.80 -7.48 -0.71
CA ASP A 51 16.82 -8.51 -0.91
C ASP A 51 18.25 -7.92 -0.95
N GLY A 52 18.42 -6.61 -0.68
CA GLY A 52 19.73 -5.95 -0.59
C GLY A 52 20.41 -5.69 -1.95
N TYR A 53 19.69 -5.86 -3.06
CA TYR A 53 20.23 -5.65 -4.40
C TYR A 53 19.95 -4.25 -4.93
N ALA A 54 20.90 -3.69 -5.68
CA ALA A 54 20.70 -2.42 -6.38
C ALA A 54 19.57 -2.52 -7.43
N GLY A 55 18.71 -1.51 -7.48
CA GLY A 55 17.57 -1.40 -8.41
C GLY A 55 17.98 -0.97 -9.82
N TYR A 56 19.01 -1.59 -10.42
CA TYR A 56 19.34 -1.35 -11.83
C TYR A 56 18.24 -1.91 -12.76
N PRO A 57 17.97 -1.30 -13.94
CA PRO A 57 17.02 -1.81 -14.92
C PRO A 57 17.19 -3.29 -15.26
N SER A 58 18.43 -3.77 -15.35
CA SER A 58 18.73 -5.18 -15.63
C SER A 58 18.28 -6.11 -14.50
N GLY A 59 18.49 -5.71 -13.24
CA GLY A 59 18.04 -6.48 -12.07
C GLY A 59 16.53 -6.46 -11.90
N ILE A 60 15.90 -5.31 -12.15
CA ILE A 60 14.44 -5.18 -12.14
C ILE A 60 13.82 -6.05 -13.25
N LYS A 61 14.38 -5.99 -14.48
CA LYS A 61 14.00 -6.86 -15.59
C LYS A 61 14.07 -8.33 -15.19
N TRP A 62 15.20 -8.77 -14.64
CA TRP A 62 15.39 -10.15 -14.19
C TRP A 62 14.36 -10.59 -13.14
N THR A 63 13.98 -9.69 -12.24
CA THR A 63 12.94 -9.94 -11.23
C THR A 63 11.55 -10.09 -11.86
N LEU A 64 11.24 -9.27 -12.86
CA LEU A 64 9.97 -9.35 -13.59
C LEU A 64 9.89 -10.63 -14.44
N GLU A 65 11.00 -11.06 -15.05
CA GLU A 65 11.05 -12.26 -15.88
C GLU A 65 10.86 -13.57 -15.10
N GLN A 66 10.82 -13.53 -13.77
CA GLN A 66 10.34 -14.67 -12.97
C GLN A 66 8.82 -14.90 -13.12
N ARG A 67 8.08 -13.88 -13.58
CA ARG A 67 6.61 -13.91 -13.75
C ARG A 67 6.16 -13.66 -15.19
N TYR A 68 7.05 -13.12 -16.03
CA TYR A 68 6.79 -12.78 -17.42
C TYR A 68 7.76 -13.56 -18.31
N PRO A 69 7.36 -14.04 -19.51
CA PRO A 69 8.26 -14.80 -20.38
C PRO A 69 9.54 -14.00 -20.72
N THR A 70 9.36 -12.78 -21.24
CA THR A 70 10.44 -11.85 -21.55
C THR A 70 9.96 -10.42 -21.33
N VAL A 71 10.82 -9.58 -20.75
CA VAL A 71 10.53 -8.15 -20.54
C VAL A 71 11.51 -7.31 -21.35
N SER A 72 11.05 -6.70 -22.43
CA SER A 72 11.90 -5.81 -23.23
C SER A 72 12.25 -4.52 -22.47
N ARG A 73 13.44 -3.99 -22.71
CA ARG A 73 13.87 -2.69 -22.16
C ARG A 73 12.96 -1.56 -22.62
N ALA A 74 12.52 -1.60 -23.88
CA ALA A 74 11.56 -0.66 -24.46
C ALA A 74 10.21 -0.65 -23.73
N ARG A 75 9.80 -1.77 -23.11
CA ARG A 75 8.63 -1.82 -22.24
C ARG A 75 8.94 -1.37 -20.82
N LEU A 76 10.07 -1.77 -20.25
CA LEU A 76 10.42 -1.50 -18.86
C LEU A 76 10.69 -0.02 -18.58
N GLU A 77 11.56 0.63 -19.37
CA GLU A 77 12.06 1.96 -19.03
C GLU A 77 10.99 3.07 -19.06
N PRO A 78 10.04 3.10 -20.02
CA PRO A 78 8.94 4.06 -19.95
C PRO A 78 8.09 3.89 -18.69
N ASN A 79 7.89 2.66 -18.24
CA ASN A 79 7.11 2.40 -17.01
C ASN A 79 7.88 2.83 -15.76
N LEU A 80 9.19 2.60 -15.69
CA LEU A 80 10.01 3.11 -14.59
C LEU A 80 10.06 4.64 -14.58
N ARG A 81 10.19 5.29 -15.74
CA ARG A 81 10.11 6.77 -15.84
C ARG A 81 8.74 7.31 -15.41
N ALA A 82 7.65 6.62 -15.75
CA ALA A 82 6.32 7.02 -15.30
C ALA A 82 6.17 6.92 -13.77
N LEU A 83 6.73 5.88 -13.14
CA LEU A 83 6.76 5.75 -11.68
C LEU A 83 7.61 6.84 -11.02
N VAL A 84 8.71 7.24 -11.67
CA VAL A 84 9.52 8.40 -11.23
C VAL A 84 8.74 9.70 -11.36
N GLY A 85 8.06 9.93 -12.49
CA GLY A 85 7.21 11.11 -12.70
C GLY A 85 6.05 11.21 -11.70
N ARG A 86 5.61 10.08 -11.14
CA ARG A 86 4.59 10.01 -10.07
C ARG A 86 5.18 10.09 -8.66
N GLY A 87 6.50 10.22 -8.51
CA GLY A 87 7.16 10.29 -7.22
C GLY A 87 7.09 9.00 -6.39
N LEU A 88 6.77 7.86 -7.00
CA LEU A 88 6.72 6.55 -6.32
C LEU A 88 8.08 5.85 -6.30
N VAL A 89 8.95 6.24 -7.24
CA VAL A 89 10.31 5.75 -7.39
C VAL A 89 11.22 6.95 -7.59
N ALA A 90 12.39 6.95 -6.95
CA ALA A 90 13.45 7.90 -7.18
C ALA A 90 14.59 7.25 -7.97
N THR A 91 15.30 8.05 -8.76
CA THR A 91 16.55 7.64 -9.39
C THR A 91 17.72 8.13 -8.56
N ARG A 92 18.71 7.26 -8.34
CA ARG A 92 20.04 7.64 -7.87
C ARG A 92 21.03 7.47 -9.01
N ASP A 93 22.01 8.35 -9.08
CA ASP A 93 23.14 8.20 -10.02
C ASP A 93 23.76 6.80 -9.86
N GLY A 94 23.79 6.06 -10.96
CA GLY A 94 24.37 4.73 -10.97
C GLY A 94 25.87 4.74 -11.16
N ARG A 95 26.46 3.54 -11.14
CA ARG A 95 27.90 3.36 -11.32
C ARG A 95 28.37 4.02 -12.62
N ALA A 96 29.30 4.95 -12.49
CA ALA A 96 29.93 5.69 -13.60
C ALA A 96 28.95 6.44 -14.53
N GLY A 97 27.86 7.01 -13.99
CA GLY A 97 27.08 8.05 -14.68
C GLY A 97 26.25 7.59 -15.89
N ARG A 98 26.08 6.28 -16.13
CA ARG A 98 25.38 5.79 -17.35
C ARG A 98 24.04 5.09 -17.13
N VAL A 99 23.77 4.51 -15.97
CA VAL A 99 22.51 3.77 -15.74
C VAL A 99 21.94 4.09 -14.37
N PRO A 100 20.83 4.84 -14.25
CA PRO A 100 20.27 5.17 -12.94
C PRO A 100 19.85 3.90 -12.20
N ALA A 101 20.12 3.87 -10.89
CA ALA A 101 19.51 2.90 -10.00
C ALA A 101 18.17 3.46 -9.51
N TYR A 102 17.15 2.62 -9.46
CA TYR A 102 15.82 2.97 -9.00
C TYR A 102 15.63 2.52 -7.56
N ARG A 103 14.99 3.36 -6.75
CA ARG A 103 14.64 3.10 -5.36
C ARG A 103 13.22 3.57 -5.09
N LEU A 104 12.44 2.88 -4.28
CA LEU A 104 11.20 3.36 -3.72
C LEU A 104 11.42 4.68 -2.97
N THR A 105 10.48 5.59 -3.17
CA THR A 105 10.26 6.71 -2.26
C THR A 105 9.41 6.25 -1.09
N ASP A 106 9.29 7.11 -0.07
CA ASP A 106 8.36 6.86 1.04
C ASP A 106 6.91 6.74 0.52
N ALA A 107 6.50 7.58 -0.43
CA ALA A 107 5.20 7.48 -1.07
C ALA A 107 4.98 6.14 -1.79
N GLY A 108 5.98 5.65 -2.52
CA GLY A 108 5.92 4.34 -3.16
C GLY A 108 5.81 3.20 -2.15
N ARG A 109 6.49 3.32 -1.01
CA ARG A 109 6.44 2.34 0.08
C ARG A 109 5.07 2.33 0.76
N THR A 110 4.56 3.48 1.18
CA THR A 110 3.22 3.62 1.78
C THR A 110 2.14 3.10 0.83
N LEU A 111 2.28 3.32 -0.48
CA LEU A 111 1.33 2.79 -1.47
C LEU A 111 1.31 1.25 -1.50
N LEU A 112 2.47 0.60 -1.38
CA LEU A 112 2.59 -0.86 -1.32
C LEU A 112 2.07 -1.42 0.01
N GLU A 113 2.43 -0.80 1.13
CA GLU A 113 1.96 -1.18 2.47
C GLU A 113 0.44 -1.10 2.53
N GLY A 114 -0.15 0.04 2.15
CA GLY A 114 -1.61 0.17 2.13
C GLY A 114 -2.28 -0.80 1.15
N ARG A 115 -1.61 -1.26 0.10
CA ARG A 115 -2.14 -2.33 -0.76
C ARG A 115 -2.09 -3.70 -0.07
N ALA A 116 -0.99 -4.00 0.63
CA ALA A 116 -0.82 -5.25 1.37
C ALA A 116 -1.86 -5.35 2.49
N ASP A 117 -2.05 -4.30 3.28
CA ASP A 117 -3.04 -4.24 4.37
C ASP A 117 -4.46 -4.50 3.85
N ARG A 118 -4.82 -3.88 2.71
CA ARG A 118 -6.11 -4.12 2.06
C ARG A 118 -6.30 -5.55 1.58
N LEU A 119 -5.23 -6.23 1.15
CA LEU A 119 -5.30 -7.63 0.75
C LEU A 119 -5.41 -8.54 1.98
N ALA A 120 -4.64 -8.27 3.03
CA ALA A 120 -4.71 -9.00 4.29
C ALA A 120 -6.12 -8.93 4.91
N ALA A 121 -6.71 -7.75 4.97
CA ALA A 121 -8.08 -7.56 5.48
C ALA A 121 -9.17 -8.32 4.69
N LEU A 122 -8.91 -8.69 3.43
CA LEU A 122 -9.80 -9.55 2.65
C LEU A 122 -9.60 -11.03 2.96
N CYS A 123 -8.39 -11.43 3.34
CA CYS A 123 -8.06 -12.79 3.75
C CYS A 123 -8.54 -13.09 5.17
N ASP A 124 -8.53 -12.11 6.08
CA ASP A 124 -8.98 -12.24 7.47
C ASP A 124 -10.52 -12.34 7.61
N ARG A 125 -11.25 -12.43 6.50
CA ARG A 125 -12.71 -12.48 6.46
C ARG A 125 -13.17 -13.92 6.17
N ARG A 126 -13.01 -14.81 7.16
CA ARG A 126 -13.85 -16.00 7.44
C ARG A 126 -13.19 -16.90 8.49
N ASP A 127 -13.38 -16.56 9.76
CA ASP A 127 -13.40 -17.50 10.89
C ASP A 127 -14.60 -17.18 11.80
N ASP A 128 -15.73 -16.81 11.20
CA ASP A 128 -16.99 -16.55 11.92
C ASP A 128 -18.14 -17.15 11.11
N ASP A 129 -18.23 -18.48 11.18
CA ASP A 129 -19.39 -19.28 10.77
C ASP A 129 -19.26 -20.64 11.48
N GLY A 130 -19.60 -20.70 12.78
CA GLY A 130 -19.51 -21.96 13.53
C GLY A 130 -19.86 -21.99 15.01
N GLU A 131 -20.35 -20.90 15.64
CA GLU A 131 -21.04 -21.01 16.93
C GLU A 131 -22.49 -20.57 16.77
N GLU A 132 -23.39 -21.53 16.53
CA GLU A 132 -24.65 -21.64 17.28
C GLU A 132 -25.40 -22.94 16.92
N GLY A 133 -25.57 -23.79 17.93
CA GLY A 133 -26.24 -25.08 17.80
C GLY A 133 -26.47 -25.79 19.13
N ALA A 134 -26.90 -25.04 20.14
CA ALA A 134 -27.76 -25.43 21.26
C ALA A 134 -27.65 -26.85 21.86
N ALA A 135 -27.25 -26.87 23.13
CA ALA A 135 -27.90 -27.59 24.23
C ALA A 135 -28.90 -28.72 23.86
N ARG A 136 -28.58 -29.96 24.23
CA ARG A 136 -29.58 -30.87 24.79
C ARG A 136 -29.20 -31.24 26.21
N ASP A 137 -30.03 -30.66 27.07
CA ASP A 137 -30.26 -30.89 28.48
C ASP A 137 -30.54 -32.36 28.84
N ASP A 138 -30.35 -32.63 30.12
CA ASP A 138 -30.50 -33.85 30.92
C ASP A 138 -31.59 -34.87 30.55
N ARG A 139 -31.20 -36.16 30.68
CA ARG A 139 -31.90 -37.35 31.25
C ARG A 139 -31.28 -38.57 30.57
N GLU A 140 -30.65 -39.51 31.26
CA GLU A 140 -31.26 -40.36 32.27
C GLU A 140 -30.14 -41.04 33.08
N ARG A 141 -30.15 -40.82 34.41
CA ARG A 141 -29.65 -41.82 35.35
C ARG A 141 -30.53 -43.04 35.17
N ASP A 142 -29.95 -44.20 34.92
CA ASP A 142 -30.55 -45.43 35.42
C ASP A 142 -29.46 -46.32 36.03
N GLY A 143 -29.78 -46.79 37.23
CA GLY A 143 -28.95 -47.65 38.07
C GLY A 143 -29.51 -49.06 38.14
#